data_AF-A0A659UG15-F1
#
_entry.id   AF-A0A659UG15-F1
#
_cell.length_a   1.000
_cell.length_b   1.000
_cell.length_c   1.000
_cell.angle_alpha   90.00
_cell.angle_beta   90.00
_cell.angle_gamma   90.00
#
_symmetry.space_group_name_H-M   'P 1'
#
loop_
_entity.id
_entity.type
_entity.pdbx_description
1 polymer ?
#
loop_
_entity_poly.entity_id
_entity_poly.type
_entity_poly.pdbx_seq_one_letter_code
_entity_poly.pdbx_strand_id
1 'polypeptide(L)'
;FDARRNVAYPPYDKLAFDVPLLQEGDVNARVWIRIHEVEQSLSLIEQILAQLPDGPIRVDFAQTGGPHEGRALVEGFRGDILAWLRIGKGGLVER
;
A
#
# COMPACT_ATOMS: atom_id res chain seq x y z
N PHE A 1 3.82 11.74 6.68
CA PHE A 1 3.95 10.27 6.76
C PHE A 1 3.25 9.71 5.53
N ASP A 2 3.78 8.66 4.93
CA ASP A 2 3.16 7.93 3.83
C ASP A 2 3.58 6.46 3.94
N ALA A 3 2.64 5.53 4.08
CA ALA A 3 2.98 4.13 4.32
C ALA A 3 3.79 3.52 3.14
N ARG A 4 3.60 4.01 1.91
CA ARG A 4 4.33 3.54 0.72
C ARG A 4 5.82 3.88 0.80
N ARG A 5 6.21 4.93 1.53
CA ARG A 5 7.62 5.32 1.72
C ARG A 5 8.18 4.93 3.09
N ASN A 6 7.39 5.11 4.15
CA ASN A 6 7.84 4.90 5.53
C ASN A 6 7.86 3.41 5.92
N VAL A 7 6.85 2.65 5.50
CA VAL A 7 6.83 1.18 5.67
C VAL A 7 7.48 0.51 4.47
N ALA A 8 7.36 1.11 3.29
CA ALA A 8 7.94 0.62 2.04
C ALA A 8 7.59 -0.85 1.79
N TYR A 9 6.30 -1.20 1.90
CA TYR A 9 5.86 -2.55 1.58
C TYR A 9 5.93 -2.78 0.05
N PRO A 10 6.19 -4.02 -0.40
CA PRO A 10 6.28 -4.29 -1.83
C PRO A 10 5.01 -3.91 -2.60
N PRO A 11 5.14 -3.36 -3.82
CA PRO A 11 6.38 -3.14 -4.57
C PRO A 11 7.05 -1.77 -4.32
N TYR A 12 6.54 -0.96 -3.40
CA TYR A 12 7.01 0.42 -3.21
C TYR A 12 8.44 0.52 -2.63
N ASP A 13 8.99 -0.57 -2.10
CA ASP A 13 10.39 -0.69 -1.68
C ASP A 13 11.40 -0.49 -2.82
N LYS A 14 10.96 -0.64 -4.07
CA LYS A 14 11.82 -0.60 -5.27
C LYS A 14 11.47 0.53 -6.23
N LEU A 15 10.49 1.36 -5.90
CA LEU A 15 10.00 2.43 -6.78
C LEU A 15 10.46 3.80 -6.27
N ALA A 16 10.72 4.71 -7.20
CA ALA A 16 11.13 6.08 -6.88
C ALA A 16 9.95 7.03 -7.05
N PHE A 17 9.58 7.76 -6.00
CA PHE A 17 8.55 8.79 -6.03
C PHE A 17 8.74 9.77 -4.88
N ASP A 18 8.18 10.96 -5.05
CA ASP A 18 8.14 11.98 -4.02
C ASP A 18 6.82 11.94 -3.25
N VAL A 19 6.85 12.34 -1.98
CA VAL A 19 5.65 12.53 -1.15
C VAL A 19 5.41 14.03 -1.04
N PRO A 20 4.40 14.60 -1.73
CA PRO A 20 4.15 16.03 -1.72
C PRO A 20 3.85 16.54 -0.30
N LEU A 21 4.46 17.65 0.08
CA LEU A 21 4.23 18.30 1.38
C LEU A 21 4.10 19.81 1.17
N LEU A 22 2.99 20.38 1.63
CA LEU A 22 2.72 21.81 1.67
C LEU A 22 2.52 22.25 3.12
N GLN A 23 2.87 23.49 3.45
CA GLN A 23 2.93 24.00 4.84
C GLN A 23 1.67 24.78 5.25
N GLU A 24 0.87 25.21 4.28
CA GLU A 24 -0.27 26.12 4.45
C GLU A 24 -1.43 25.46 5.19
N GLY A 25 -1.56 24.13 5.11
CA GLY A 25 -2.54 23.35 5.86
C GLY A 25 -4.02 23.65 5.53
N ASP A 26 -4.29 24.46 4.50
CA ASP A 26 -5.64 24.85 4.09
C ASP A 26 -6.25 23.88 3.06
N VAL A 27 -7.49 24.14 2.66
CA VAL A 27 -8.19 23.30 1.66
C VAL A 27 -7.49 23.33 0.30
N ASN A 28 -6.95 24.49 -0.09
CA ASN A 28 -6.25 24.66 -1.36
C ASN A 28 -4.97 23.80 -1.40
N ALA A 29 -4.18 23.79 -0.33
CA ALA A 29 -3.01 22.95 -0.18
C ALA A 29 -3.37 21.46 -0.29
N ARG A 30 -4.47 21.01 0.32
CA ARG A 30 -4.91 19.62 0.14
C ARG A 30 -5.28 19.29 -1.30
N VAL A 31 -5.91 20.22 -2.03
CA VAL A 31 -6.24 20.01 -3.45
C VAL A 31 -4.96 19.87 -4.27
N TRP A 32 -3.98 20.74 -4.07
CA TRP A 32 -2.68 20.66 -4.74
C TRP A 32 -1.91 19.39 -4.41
N ILE A 33 -1.91 18.94 -3.14
CA ILE A 33 -1.34 17.65 -2.76
C ILE A 33 -1.97 16.51 -3.59
N ARG A 34 -3.30 16.48 -3.75
CA ARG A 34 -3.97 15.45 -4.56
C ARG A 34 -3.56 15.49 -6.03
N ILE A 35 -3.39 16.69 -6.59
CA ILE A 35 -2.92 16.85 -7.98
C ILE A 35 -1.51 16.28 -8.13
N HIS A 36 -0.59 16.62 -7.22
CA HIS A 36 0.78 16.10 -7.26
C HIS A 36 0.85 14.59 -7.00
N GLU A 37 -0.01 14.03 -6.14
CA GLU A 37 -0.11 12.58 -5.95
C GLU A 37 -0.54 11.85 -7.23
N VAL A 38 -1.37 12.46 -8.09
CA VAL A 38 -1.74 11.90 -9.40
C VAL A 38 -0.52 11.84 -10.31
N GLU A 39 0.29 12.91 -10.36
CA GLU A 39 1.54 12.95 -11.14
C GLU A 39 2.51 11.84 -10.69
N GLN A 40 2.69 11.66 -9.38
CA GLN A 40 3.50 10.58 -8.83
C GLN A 40 2.92 9.20 -9.15
N SER A 41 1.59 9.06 -9.12
CA SER A 41 0.92 7.79 -9.47
C SER A 41 1.15 7.41 -10.94
N LEU A 42 1.16 8.38 -11.85
CA LEU A 42 1.47 8.15 -13.27
C LEU A 42 2.92 7.69 -13.45
N SER A 43 3.88 8.36 -12.80
CA SER A 43 5.30 7.94 -12.80
C SER A 43 5.48 6.51 -12.25
N LEU A 44 4.78 6.16 -11.17
CA LEU A 44 4.81 4.82 -10.60
C LEU A 44 4.27 3.77 -11.58
N ILE A 45 3.18 4.07 -12.30
CA ILE A 45 2.63 3.17 -13.34
C ILE A 45 3.69 2.91 -14.43
N GLU A 46 4.36 3.95 -14.92
CA GLU A 46 5.42 3.81 -15.92
C GLU A 46 6.59 2.94 -15.42
N GLN A 47 7.04 3.17 -14.18
CA GLN A 47 8.11 2.38 -13.57
C GLN A 47 7.74 0.90 -13.39
N ILE A 48 6.50 0.62 -12.96
CA ILE A 48 6.01 -0.74 -12.77
C ILE A 48 5.89 -1.46 -14.11
N LEU A 49 5.38 -0.80 -15.15
CA LEU A 49 5.27 -1.38 -16.49
C LEU A 49 6.65 -1.70 -17.08
N ALA A 50 7.65 -0.83 -16.87
CA ALA A 50 9.01 -1.05 -17.37
C ALA A 50 9.73 -2.22 -16.69
N GLN A 51 9.30 -2.62 -15.48
CA GLN A 51 9.94 -3.65 -14.66
C GLN A 51 9.00 -4.85 -14.42
N LEU A 52 7.94 -4.98 -15.22
CA LEU A 52 6.91 -6.00 -15.02
C LEU A 52 7.53 -7.40 -15.18
N PRO A 53 7.59 -8.23 -14.12
CA PRO A 53 8.14 -9.56 -14.23
C PRO A 53 7.13 -10.51 -14.87
N ASP A 54 7.64 -11.47 -15.64
CA ASP A 54 6.86 -12.63 -16.08
C ASP A 54 6.68 -13.64 -14.94
N GLY A 55 5.67 -14.51 -15.06
CA GLY A 55 5.46 -15.63 -14.14
C GLY A 55 4.02 -15.78 -13.65
N PRO A 56 3.80 -16.66 -12.65
CA PRO A 56 2.46 -16.89 -12.11
C PRO A 56 1.97 -15.67 -11.32
N ILE A 57 0.72 -15.27 -11.57
CA ILE A 57 0.05 -14.18 -10.84
C ILE A 57 -0.74 -14.66 -9.61
N ARG A 58 -0.65 -15.96 -9.30
CA ARG A 58 -1.35 -16.61 -8.18
C ARG A 58 -0.42 -17.63 -7.54
N VAL A 59 -0.53 -17.71 -6.22
CA VAL A 59 0.13 -18.74 -5.40
C VAL A 59 -0.94 -19.48 -4.61
N ASP A 60 -0.74 -20.78 -4.40
CA ASP A 60 -1.63 -21.56 -3.55
C ASP A 60 -1.49 -21.11 -2.09
N PHE A 61 -2.61 -20.86 -1.44
CA PHE A 61 -2.64 -20.49 -0.03
C PHE A 61 -2.72 -21.76 0.83
N ALA A 62 -1.62 -22.12 1.49
CA ALA A 62 -1.61 -23.22 2.43
C ALA A 62 -2.21 -22.78 3.77
N GLN A 63 -3.22 -23.50 4.26
CA GLN A 63 -3.74 -23.27 5.61
C GLN A 63 -2.66 -23.61 6.64
N THR A 64 -2.36 -22.64 7.48
CA THR A 64 -1.47 -22.79 8.62
C THR A 64 -2.23 -23.53 9.74
N GLY A 65 -1.71 -24.65 10.24
CA GLY A 65 -2.40 -25.60 11.14
C GLY A 65 -2.70 -25.12 12.58
N GLY A 66 -3.07 -23.86 12.78
CA GLY A 66 -3.38 -23.25 14.07
C GLY A 66 -3.98 -21.85 13.93
N PRO A 67 -4.33 -21.19 15.05
CA PRO A 67 -4.80 -19.80 15.00
C PRO A 67 -3.62 -18.85 14.71
N HIS A 68 -3.86 -17.86 13.86
CA HIS A 68 -2.85 -16.87 13.45
C HIS A 68 -3.44 -15.47 13.49
N GLU A 69 -2.60 -14.48 13.76
CA GLU A 69 -2.95 -13.06 13.74
C GLU A 69 -2.01 -12.31 12.81
N GLY A 70 -2.56 -11.33 12.09
CA GLY A 70 -1.81 -10.52 11.16
C GLY A 70 -2.28 -9.07 11.18
N ARG A 71 -1.40 -8.17 10.78
CA ARG A 71 -1.74 -6.76 10.56
C ARG A 71 -1.12 -6.27 9.26
N ALA A 72 -1.83 -5.39 8.57
CA ALA A 72 -1.36 -4.71 7.38
C ALA A 72 -1.66 -3.22 7.49
N LEU A 73 -0.66 -2.39 7.20
CA LEU A 73 -0.81 -0.95 7.06
C LEU A 73 -0.53 -0.60 5.61
N VAL A 74 -1.50 -0.01 4.94
CA VAL A 74 -1.40 0.43 3.54
C VAL A 74 -1.84 1.88 3.39
N GLU A 75 -1.30 2.59 2.39
CA GLU A 75 -1.71 3.95 2.07
C GLU A 75 -2.90 3.91 1.10
N GLY A 76 -4.08 4.32 1.54
CA GLY A 76 -5.21 4.58 0.65
C GLY A 76 -5.20 6.02 0.14
N PHE A 77 -5.98 6.32 -0.89
CA PHE A 77 -6.10 7.71 -1.39
C PHE A 77 -6.68 8.70 -0.36
N ARG A 78 -7.19 8.22 0.78
CA ARG A 78 -7.70 9.04 1.90
C ARG A 78 -6.78 9.03 3.12
N GLY A 79 -5.62 8.38 3.05
CA GLY A 79 -4.70 8.18 4.16
C GLY A 79 -4.50 6.71 4.52
N ASP A 80 -3.85 6.50 5.66
CA ASP A 80 -3.53 5.20 6.24
C ASP A 80 -4.75 4.30 6.48
N ILE A 81 -4.64 3.05 6.04
CA ILE A 81 -5.60 1.98 6.32
C ILE A 81 -4.86 0.88 7.08
N LEU A 82 -5.23 0.71 8.35
CA LEU A 82 -4.77 -0.40 9.19
C LEU A 82 -5.85 -1.48 9.24
N ALA A 83 -5.49 -2.68 8.80
CA ALA A 83 -6.27 -3.88 9.04
C ALA A 83 -5.51 -4.76 10.04
N TRP A 84 -6.23 -5.29 11.03
CA TRP A 84 -5.79 -6.42 11.85
C TRP A 84 -6.82 -7.53 11.70
N LEU A 85 -6.35 -8.76 11.60
CA LEU A 85 -7.21 -9.92 11.44
C LEU A 85 -6.68 -11.10 12.26
N ARG A 86 -7.61 -11.96 12.67
CA ARG A 86 -7.34 -13.23 13.33
C ARG A 86 -8.01 -14.37 12.57
N ILE A 87 -7.23 -15.37 12.20
CA ILE A 87 -7.70 -16.61 11.59
C ILE A 87 -7.72 -17.69 12.67
N GLY A 88 -8.88 -18.34 12.85
CA GLY A 88 -9.05 -19.42 13.81
C GLY A 88 -8.51 -20.75 13.33
N LYS A 89 -8.59 -21.78 14.18
CA LYS A 89 -8.15 -23.16 13.86
C LYS A 89 -8.82 -23.76 12.62
N GLY A 90 -10.03 -23.33 12.30
CA GLY A 90 -10.77 -23.78 11.11
C GLY A 90 -10.40 -23.03 9.83
N GLY A 91 -9.40 -22.14 9.85
CA GLY A 91 -9.01 -21.33 8.69
C GLY A 91 -9.99 -20.20 8.36
N LEU A 92 -10.94 -19.90 9.25
CA LEU A 92 -11.93 -18.83 9.09
C LEU A 92 -11.50 -17.56 9.83
N VAL A 93 -11.92 -16.41 9.32
CA VAL A 93 -11.74 -15.11 9.99
C VAL A 93 -12.62 -15.09 11.24
N GLU A 94 -12.01 -14.86 12.39
CA GLU A 94 -12.71 -14.73 13.67
C GLU A 94 -12.82 -13.27 14.13
N ARG A 95 -11.89 -12.41 13.73
CA ARG A 95 -11.91 -10.95 13.92
C ARG A 95 -11.11 -10.26 12.83
#